data_AF-A0A4Y9T445-F1
#
_entry.id   AF-A0A4Y9T445-F1
#
_cell.length_a   1.000
_cell.length_b   1.000
_cell.length_c   1.000
_cell.angle_alpha   90.00
_cell.angle_beta   90.00
_cell.angle_gamma   90.00
#
_symmetry.space_group_name_H-M   'P 1'
#
loop_
_entity.id
_entity.type
_entity.pdbx_description
1 polymer ?
#
loop_
_entity_poly.entity_id
_entity_poly.type
_entity_poly.pdbx_seq_one_letter_code
_entity_poly.pdbx_strand_id
1 'polypeptide(L)'
;MNLSRIGQTLFSHVRKGPSMTTEDSTTGISCDAIAVLTTDHERIKLLFREFARLDPVTPAMTQMELVREIWTELTIHAAVEEELFYPAVRKLINDDELINKAEIEHGTMKYLLEQLRYVDSGDPHLRAKLNVLRECTQHHINDEESEMFPRVKQAKSDLLILGQMIMDRKEALYIQLTEQLLPPPPAAARPDTASAGAGRQ
;
A
#
# COMPACT_ATOMS: atom_id res chain seq x y z
N MET A 1 10.51 17.03 9.27
CA MET A 1 9.22 17.28 8.61
C MET A 1 8.24 16.20 9.04
N ASN A 2 6.95 16.51 9.05
CA ASN A 2 5.92 15.91 9.90
C ASN A 2 5.49 14.51 9.40
N LEU A 3 5.78 13.44 10.17
CA LEU A 3 5.35 12.04 9.96
C LEU A 3 3.81 11.87 9.92
N SER A 4 3.07 12.93 10.24
CA SER A 4 1.61 12.96 10.29
C SER A 4 0.91 12.87 8.92
N ARG A 5 1.61 13.05 7.79
CA ARG A 5 0.99 12.99 6.46
C ARG A 5 0.80 11.58 5.89
N ILE A 6 1.46 10.57 6.44
CA ILE A 6 1.50 9.21 5.88
C ILE A 6 0.15 8.48 6.02
N GLY A 7 -0.72 8.92 6.96
CA GLY A 7 -2.05 8.32 7.16
C GLY A 7 -3.23 9.30 7.13
N GLN A 8 -3.02 10.61 6.94
CA GLN A 8 -4.10 11.60 7.16
C GLN A 8 -5.03 11.85 5.99
N THR A 9 -4.70 11.39 4.77
CA THR A 9 -5.52 11.69 3.59
C THR A 9 -6.74 10.77 3.43
N LEU A 10 -6.82 9.66 4.19
CA LEU A 10 -7.99 8.76 4.20
C LEU A 10 -8.94 8.97 5.40
N PHE A 11 -8.56 9.74 6.41
CA PHE A 11 -9.27 9.78 7.70
C PHE A 11 -10.09 11.05 7.99
N SER A 12 -10.31 11.95 7.03
CA SER A 12 -10.95 13.26 7.29
C SER A 12 -12.44 13.37 6.94
N HIS A 13 -13.12 12.35 6.40
CA HIS A 13 -14.48 12.52 5.86
C HIS A 13 -15.61 11.68 6.45
N VAL A 14 -15.43 10.94 7.56
CA VAL A 14 -16.55 10.19 8.17
C VAL A 14 -16.63 10.40 9.67
N ARG A 15 -17.16 11.56 10.11
CA ARG A 15 -17.87 11.71 11.40
C ARG A 15 -18.84 12.89 11.38
N LYS A 16 -20.12 12.59 11.09
CA LYS A 16 -21.31 13.23 11.71
C LYS A 16 -22.55 12.50 11.20
N GLY A 17 -23.13 11.62 12.02
CA GLY A 17 -24.42 11.01 11.72
C GLY A 17 -25.58 11.97 12.03
N PRO A 18 -26.69 11.90 11.29
CA PRO A 18 -27.97 12.39 11.77
C PRO A 18 -28.96 11.25 12.07
N SER A 19 -29.88 11.59 12.96
CA SER A 19 -30.98 10.82 13.54
C SER A 19 -31.92 10.18 12.52
N MET A 20 -32.51 9.04 12.92
CA MET A 20 -33.53 8.25 12.23
C MET A 20 -34.66 9.07 11.59
N THR A 21 -34.92 8.85 10.30
CA THR A 21 -36.26 8.74 9.70
C THR A 21 -36.20 7.80 8.49
N THR A 22 -37.30 7.10 8.24
CA THR A 22 -37.48 5.98 7.30
C THR A 22 -37.59 6.43 5.84
N GLU A 23 -37.00 5.61 4.96
CA GLU A 23 -37.17 5.53 3.49
C GLU A 23 -36.55 6.64 2.61
N ASP A 24 -35.36 6.38 2.03
CA ASP A 24 -35.10 6.55 0.58
C ASP A 24 -33.82 5.79 0.16
N SER A 25 -33.76 5.40 -1.10
CA SER A 25 -32.89 4.40 -1.70
C SER A 25 -31.46 4.90 -1.99
N THR A 26 -30.49 4.08 -1.59
CA THR A 26 -29.22 3.78 -2.29
C THR A 26 -28.41 4.96 -2.84
N THR A 27 -27.70 5.69 -1.97
CA THR A 27 -26.45 6.39 -2.35
C THR A 27 -25.52 6.60 -1.16
N GLY A 28 -25.35 5.57 -0.32
CA GLY A 28 -24.11 5.44 0.43
C GLY A 28 -23.06 4.92 -0.53
N ILE A 29 -21.90 5.58 -0.65
CA ILE A 29 -20.71 4.96 -1.24
C ILE A 29 -20.47 3.71 -0.41
N SER A 30 -20.94 2.58 -0.93
CA SER A 30 -20.71 1.31 -0.29
C SER A 30 -19.26 0.96 -0.58
N CYS A 31 -18.39 0.94 0.44
CA CYS A 31 -17.00 0.51 0.31
C CYS A 31 -16.96 -1.00 0.07
N ASP A 32 -17.49 -1.45 -1.06
CA ASP A 32 -17.34 -2.82 -1.52
C ASP A 32 -15.88 -3.09 -1.88
N ALA A 33 -15.50 -4.36 -1.91
CA ALA A 33 -14.12 -4.78 -2.16
C ALA A 33 -13.52 -4.15 -3.43
N ILE A 34 -14.30 -4.03 -4.51
CA ILE A 34 -13.82 -3.46 -5.76
C ILE A 34 -13.61 -1.96 -5.61
N ALA A 35 -14.51 -1.25 -4.94
CA ALA A 35 -14.34 0.18 -4.66
C ALA A 35 -13.08 0.46 -3.83
N VAL A 36 -12.78 -0.40 -2.85
CA VAL A 36 -11.57 -0.31 -2.02
C VAL A 36 -10.31 -0.52 -2.88
N LEU A 37 -10.24 -1.62 -3.65
CA LEU A 37 -9.08 -1.92 -4.50
C LEU A 37 -8.89 -0.90 -5.64
N THR A 38 -9.97 -0.41 -6.24
CA THR A 38 -9.89 0.68 -7.24
C THR A 38 -9.35 1.98 -6.62
N THR A 39 -9.66 2.24 -5.35
CA THR A 39 -9.09 3.39 -4.63
C THR A 39 -7.58 3.22 -4.44
N ASP A 40 -7.11 2.02 -4.13
CA ASP A 40 -5.69 1.70 -4.07
C ASP A 40 -5.00 1.90 -5.41
N HIS A 41 -5.61 1.40 -6.49
CA HIS A 41 -5.12 1.57 -7.85
C HIS A 41 -4.91 3.04 -8.21
N GLU A 42 -5.89 3.90 -7.93
CA GLU A 42 -5.77 5.32 -8.20
C GLU A 42 -4.67 5.99 -7.38
N ARG A 43 -4.49 5.58 -6.11
CA ARG A 43 -3.39 6.07 -5.27
C ARG A 43 -2.04 5.64 -5.81
N ILE A 44 -1.89 4.38 -6.20
CA ILE A 44 -0.65 3.82 -6.76
C ILE A 44 -0.31 4.48 -8.10
N LYS A 45 -1.29 4.61 -9.01
CA LYS A 45 -1.15 5.34 -10.28
C LYS A 45 -0.70 6.79 -10.04
N LEU A 46 -1.26 7.47 -9.04
CA LEU A 46 -0.86 8.83 -8.67
C LEU A 46 0.61 8.89 -8.21
N LEU A 47 1.02 8.01 -7.31
CA LEU A 47 2.39 7.95 -6.79
C LEU A 47 3.42 7.76 -7.92
N PHE A 48 3.15 6.85 -8.86
CA PHE A 48 4.03 6.68 -10.01
C PHE A 48 4.05 7.88 -10.96
N ARG A 49 2.93 8.59 -11.12
CA ARG A 49 2.89 9.86 -11.88
C ARG A 49 3.72 10.94 -11.19
N GLU A 50 3.64 11.05 -9.87
CA GLU A 50 4.46 11.97 -9.08
C GLU A 50 5.94 11.64 -9.23
N PHE A 51 6.31 10.35 -9.18
CA PHE A 51 7.69 9.91 -9.32
C PHE A 51 8.24 10.22 -10.71
N ALA A 52 7.44 9.98 -11.75
CA ALA A 52 7.82 10.26 -13.13
C ALA A 52 8.13 11.76 -13.37
N ARG A 53 7.46 12.65 -12.62
CA ARG A 53 7.59 14.11 -12.69
C ARG A 53 8.76 14.68 -11.87
N LEU A 54 9.42 13.87 -11.04
CA LEU A 54 10.58 14.35 -10.28
C LEU A 54 11.70 14.82 -11.23
N ASP A 55 12.22 16.01 -10.96
CA ASP A 55 13.36 16.59 -11.67
C ASP A 55 14.67 15.92 -11.21
N PRO A 56 15.69 15.78 -12.06
CA PRO A 56 17.02 15.31 -11.65
C PRO A 56 17.65 16.03 -10.46
N VAL A 57 17.30 17.30 -10.19
CA VAL A 57 17.80 18.06 -9.03
C VAL A 57 16.95 17.90 -7.76
N THR A 58 15.91 17.06 -7.80
CA THR A 58 15.06 16.78 -6.62
C THR A 58 15.92 16.27 -5.46
N PRO A 59 15.74 16.79 -4.23
CA PRO A 59 16.46 16.28 -3.07
C PRO A 59 16.27 14.78 -2.88
N ALA A 60 17.38 14.07 -2.64
CA ALA A 60 17.39 12.63 -2.39
C ALA A 60 16.34 12.17 -1.37
N MET A 61 16.16 12.92 -0.28
CA MET A 61 15.15 12.62 0.74
C MET A 61 13.73 12.60 0.18
N THR A 62 13.35 13.60 -0.63
CA THR A 62 12.01 13.69 -1.24
C THR A 62 11.76 12.55 -2.22
N GLN A 63 12.78 12.18 -3.00
CA GLN A 63 12.70 11.01 -3.88
C GLN A 63 12.48 9.73 -3.06
N MET A 64 13.25 9.54 -1.98
CA MET A 64 13.16 8.33 -1.16
C MET A 64 11.88 8.25 -0.32
N GLU A 65 11.30 9.38 0.09
CA GLU A 65 9.97 9.43 0.70
C GLU A 65 8.92 8.87 -0.27
N LEU A 66 8.95 9.31 -1.53
CA LEU A 66 8.01 8.82 -2.54
C LEU A 66 8.22 7.33 -2.88
N VAL A 67 9.47 6.88 -2.94
CA VAL A 67 9.79 5.45 -3.11
C VAL A 67 9.25 4.62 -1.96
N ARG A 68 9.34 5.12 -0.72
CA ARG A 68 8.79 4.46 0.46
C ARG A 68 7.26 4.40 0.43
N GLU A 69 6.60 5.47 -0.03
CA GLU A 69 5.15 5.46 -0.22
C GLU A 69 4.73 4.43 -1.28
N ILE A 70 5.38 4.41 -2.45
CA ILE A 70 5.13 3.39 -3.49
C ILE A 70 5.32 1.97 -2.92
N TRP A 71 6.42 1.76 -2.18
CA TRP A 71 6.71 0.47 -1.58
C TRP A 71 5.63 0.04 -0.59
N THR A 72 5.17 0.96 0.26
CA THR A 72 4.15 0.68 1.27
C THR A 72 2.82 0.35 0.64
N GLU A 73 2.34 1.20 -0.28
CA GLU A 73 1.03 1.02 -0.93
C GLU A 73 0.96 -0.30 -1.72
N LEU A 74 1.98 -0.61 -2.52
CA LEU A 74 2.01 -1.86 -3.29
C LEU A 74 2.13 -3.10 -2.40
N THR A 75 2.91 -3.02 -1.31
CA THR A 75 3.04 -4.15 -0.38
C THR A 75 1.71 -4.48 0.28
N ILE A 76 0.98 -3.46 0.73
CA ILE A 76 -0.32 -3.63 1.37
C ILE A 76 -1.37 -4.11 0.37
N HIS A 77 -1.42 -3.49 -0.81
CA HIS A 77 -2.35 -3.83 -1.88
C HIS A 77 -2.21 -5.30 -2.31
N ALA A 78 -1.00 -5.73 -2.66
CA ALA A 78 -0.76 -7.11 -3.05
C ALA A 78 -1.09 -8.11 -1.93
N ALA A 79 -0.82 -7.75 -0.67
CA ALA A 79 -1.12 -8.61 0.47
C ALA A 79 -2.64 -8.82 0.65
N VAL A 80 -3.45 -7.76 0.58
CA VAL A 80 -4.90 -7.91 0.78
C VAL A 80 -5.58 -8.62 -0.39
N GLU A 81 -5.04 -8.50 -1.59
CA GLU A 81 -5.54 -9.25 -2.73
C GLU A 81 -5.26 -10.74 -2.60
N GLU A 82 -4.02 -11.10 -2.30
CA GLU A 82 -3.60 -12.49 -2.16
C GLU A 82 -4.23 -13.19 -0.94
N GLU A 83 -4.37 -12.48 0.18
CA GLU A 83 -4.91 -13.05 1.42
C GLU A 83 -6.44 -13.17 1.40
N LEU A 84 -7.13 -12.22 0.77
CA LEU A 84 -8.59 -12.07 0.91
C LEU A 84 -9.33 -12.07 -0.44
N PHE A 85 -8.89 -11.24 -1.39
CA PHE A 85 -9.63 -11.03 -2.63
C PHE A 85 -9.56 -12.25 -3.56
N TYR A 86 -8.37 -12.69 -3.96
CA TYR A 86 -8.19 -13.82 -4.88
C TYR A 86 -8.80 -15.13 -4.36
N PRO A 87 -8.66 -15.52 -3.07
CA PRO A 87 -9.35 -16.71 -2.56
C PRO A 87 -10.88 -16.61 -2.63
N ALA A 88 -11.44 -15.40 -2.50
CA ALA A 88 -12.87 -15.18 -2.68
C ALA A 88 -13.25 -15.24 -4.17
N VAL A 89 -12.49 -14.57 -5.04
CA VAL A 89 -12.74 -14.50 -6.48
C VAL A 89 -12.64 -15.88 -7.15
N ARG A 90 -11.68 -16.73 -6.76
CA ARG A 90 -11.58 -18.12 -7.26
C ARG A 90 -12.87 -18.92 -7.05
N LYS A 91 -13.55 -18.70 -5.92
CA LYS A 91 -14.84 -19.34 -5.60
C LYS A 91 -16.01 -18.77 -6.42
N LEU A 92 -15.85 -17.58 -6.99
CA LEU A 92 -16.90 -16.83 -7.68
C LEU A 92 -16.86 -16.99 -9.20
N ILE A 93 -15.69 -16.84 -9.83
CA ILE A 93 -15.62 -16.64 -11.29
C ILE A 93 -15.15 -17.85 -12.12
N ASN A 94 -14.78 -18.99 -11.50
CA ASN A 94 -14.34 -20.23 -12.18
C ASN A 94 -13.39 -20.00 -13.37
N ASP A 95 -12.52 -18.98 -13.24
CA ASP A 95 -11.47 -18.63 -14.20
C ASP A 95 -10.18 -18.50 -13.40
N ASP A 96 -9.47 -19.61 -13.30
CA ASP A 96 -8.20 -19.67 -12.58
C ASP A 96 -7.07 -19.01 -13.36
N GLU A 97 -7.16 -18.86 -14.68
CA GLU A 97 -6.08 -18.31 -15.50
C GLU A 97 -5.84 -16.83 -15.18
N LEU A 98 -6.92 -16.04 -15.09
CA LEU A 98 -6.84 -14.62 -14.78
C LEU A 98 -6.18 -14.38 -13.40
N ILE A 99 -6.50 -15.22 -12.43
CA ILE A 99 -6.00 -15.10 -11.05
C ILE A 99 -4.57 -15.63 -10.95
N ASN A 100 -4.24 -16.72 -11.65
CA ASN A 100 -2.87 -17.23 -11.74
C ASN A 100 -1.94 -16.20 -12.38
N LYS A 101 -2.41 -15.50 -13.43
CA LYS A 101 -1.66 -14.41 -14.06
C LYS A 101 -1.39 -13.27 -13.08
N ALA A 102 -2.41 -12.82 -12.36
CA ALA A 102 -2.27 -11.78 -11.33
C ALA A 102 -1.25 -12.17 -10.24
N GLU A 103 -1.29 -13.41 -9.74
CA GLU A 103 -0.32 -13.92 -8.77
C GLU A 103 1.14 -13.93 -9.30
N ILE A 104 1.35 -14.22 -10.58
CA ILE A 104 2.68 -14.16 -11.23
C ILE A 104 3.16 -12.71 -11.38
N GLU A 105 2.27 -11.80 -11.76
CA GLU A 105 2.56 -10.36 -11.81
C GLU A 105 2.93 -9.83 -10.43
N HIS A 106 2.19 -10.22 -9.39
CA HIS A 106 2.51 -9.92 -7.99
C HIS A 106 3.87 -10.44 -7.58
N GLY A 107 4.23 -11.67 -7.94
CA GLY A 107 5.57 -12.22 -7.70
C GLY A 107 6.66 -11.34 -8.30
N THR A 108 6.45 -10.85 -9.52
CA THR A 108 7.38 -9.93 -10.21
C THR A 108 7.46 -8.57 -9.52
N MET A 109 6.32 -7.99 -9.14
CA MET A 109 6.27 -6.72 -8.40
C MET A 109 6.96 -6.83 -7.04
N LYS A 110 6.67 -7.88 -6.27
CA LYS A 110 7.30 -8.16 -4.96
C LYS A 110 8.82 -8.32 -5.08
N TYR A 111 9.30 -9.00 -6.12
CA TYR A 111 10.74 -9.09 -6.37
C TYR A 111 11.39 -7.71 -6.56
N LEU A 112 10.76 -6.82 -7.33
CA LEU A 112 11.25 -5.45 -7.52
C LEU A 112 11.14 -4.61 -6.24
N LEU A 113 10.08 -4.78 -5.46
CA LEU A 113 9.88 -4.09 -4.18
C LEU A 113 10.97 -4.45 -3.16
N GLU A 114 11.38 -5.72 -3.08
CA GLU A 114 12.49 -6.13 -2.21
C GLU A 114 13.82 -5.43 -2.60
N GLN A 115 14.04 -5.22 -3.90
CA GLN A 115 15.22 -4.47 -4.37
C GLN A 115 15.14 -2.96 -4.04
N LEU A 116 13.95 -2.42 -3.82
CA LEU A 116 13.72 -1.03 -3.41
C LEU A 116 13.75 -0.84 -1.89
N ARG A 117 13.60 -1.91 -1.10
CA ARG A 117 13.57 -1.85 0.36
C ARG A 117 14.85 -1.26 0.98
N TYR A 118 16.00 -1.50 0.35
CA TYR A 118 17.32 -1.06 0.81
C TYR A 118 18.04 -0.16 -0.20
N VAL A 119 17.31 0.40 -1.18
CA VAL A 119 17.91 1.22 -2.24
C VAL A 119 18.28 2.60 -1.71
N ASP A 120 19.45 3.10 -2.09
CA ASP A 120 19.85 4.49 -1.86
C ASP A 120 19.43 5.36 -3.04
N SER A 121 19.16 6.64 -2.76
CA SER A 121 18.92 7.68 -3.77
C SER A 121 19.99 7.76 -4.88
N GLY A 122 21.23 7.38 -4.57
CA GLY A 122 22.36 7.37 -5.50
C GLY A 122 22.52 6.09 -6.33
N ASP A 123 21.65 5.08 -6.16
CA ASP A 123 21.68 3.87 -7.01
C ASP A 123 21.38 4.27 -8.47
N PRO A 124 22.31 4.06 -9.42
CA PRO A 124 22.10 4.41 -10.83
C PRO A 124 20.93 3.64 -11.47
N HIS A 125 20.49 2.53 -10.87
CA HIS A 125 19.38 1.72 -11.34
C HIS A 125 18.03 2.08 -10.69
N LEU A 126 17.97 2.98 -9.70
CA LEU A 126 16.74 3.30 -8.96
C LEU A 126 15.57 3.67 -9.89
N ARG A 127 15.79 4.63 -10.80
CA ARG A 127 14.76 5.10 -11.73
C ARG A 127 14.36 4.01 -12.73
N ALA A 128 15.29 3.18 -13.18
CA ALA A 128 15.01 2.06 -14.07
C ALA A 128 14.14 0.99 -13.37
N LYS A 129 14.49 0.60 -12.15
CA LYS A 129 13.71 -0.34 -11.33
C LYS A 129 12.27 0.15 -11.13
N LEU A 130 12.09 1.44 -10.80
CA LEU A 130 10.76 2.04 -10.61
C LEU A 130 9.95 2.14 -11.90
N ASN A 131 10.58 2.37 -13.05
CA ASN A 131 9.89 2.37 -14.34
C ASN A 131 9.37 0.96 -14.70
N VAL A 132 10.20 -0.08 -14.51
CA VAL A 132 9.77 -1.47 -14.74
C VAL A 132 8.65 -1.85 -13.76
N LEU A 133 8.79 -1.51 -12.49
CA LEU A 133 7.74 -1.74 -11.49
C LEU A 133 6.43 -1.07 -11.90
N ARG A 134 6.48 0.21 -12.32
CA ARG A 134 5.30 0.94 -12.81
C ARG A 134 4.64 0.23 -13.99
N GLU A 135 5.41 -0.26 -14.96
CA GLU A 135 4.88 -0.95 -16.13
C GLU A 135 4.18 -2.25 -15.75
N CYS A 136 4.80 -3.07 -14.89
CA CYS A 136 4.18 -4.27 -14.33
C CYS A 136 2.89 -3.95 -13.57
N THR A 137 2.92 -2.95 -12.69
CA THR A 137 1.75 -2.52 -11.91
C THR A 137 0.63 -1.98 -12.79
N GLN A 138 0.94 -1.18 -13.81
CA GLN A 138 -0.09 -0.63 -14.70
C GLN A 138 -0.75 -1.72 -15.54
N HIS A 139 0.03 -2.71 -15.99
CA HIS A 139 -0.48 -3.86 -16.72
C HIS A 139 -1.41 -4.70 -15.83
N HIS A 140 -0.95 -5.02 -14.62
CA HIS A 140 -1.73 -5.72 -13.60
C HIS A 140 -3.08 -5.05 -13.29
N ILE A 141 -3.05 -3.77 -12.95
CA ILE A 141 -4.27 -2.99 -12.66
C ILE A 141 -5.24 -2.99 -13.85
N ASN A 142 -4.72 -2.87 -15.07
CA ASN A 142 -5.58 -2.87 -16.25
C ASN A 142 -6.30 -4.20 -16.43
N ASP A 143 -5.62 -5.33 -16.24
CA ASP A 143 -6.24 -6.66 -16.35
C ASP A 143 -7.33 -6.84 -15.29
N GLU A 144 -7.07 -6.41 -14.05
CA GLU A 144 -8.06 -6.50 -12.99
C GLU A 144 -9.28 -5.61 -13.26
N GLU A 145 -9.07 -4.32 -13.54
CA GLU A 145 -10.16 -3.35 -13.73
C GLU A 145 -10.98 -3.64 -14.99
N SER A 146 -10.36 -4.15 -16.06
CA SER A 146 -11.02 -4.38 -17.35
C SER A 146 -11.59 -5.78 -17.52
N GLU A 147 -11.03 -6.79 -16.84
CA GLU A 147 -11.48 -8.19 -16.98
C GLU A 147 -11.99 -8.79 -15.68
N MET A 148 -11.21 -8.72 -14.59
CA MET A 148 -11.54 -9.43 -13.34
C MET A 148 -12.74 -8.78 -12.63
N PHE A 149 -12.66 -7.48 -12.35
CA PHE A 149 -13.68 -6.75 -11.59
C PHE A 149 -15.07 -6.79 -12.27
N PRO A 150 -15.20 -6.65 -13.60
CA PRO A 150 -16.49 -6.83 -14.27
C PRO A 150 -17.10 -8.22 -14.05
N ARG A 151 -16.29 -9.28 -14.09
CA ARG A 151 -16.75 -10.66 -13.86
C ARG A 151 -17.17 -10.87 -12.41
N VAL A 152 -16.42 -10.33 -11.46
CA VAL A 152 -16.76 -10.38 -10.03
C VAL A 152 -18.09 -9.65 -9.77
N LYS A 153 -18.31 -8.46 -10.36
CA LYS A 153 -19.59 -7.73 -10.25
C LYS A 153 -20.77 -8.54 -10.80
N GLN A 154 -20.57 -9.29 -11.88
CA GLN A 154 -21.62 -10.12 -12.48
C GLN A 154 -21.99 -11.34 -11.62
N ALA A 155 -21.06 -11.84 -10.80
CA ALA A 155 -21.27 -13.00 -9.94
C ALA A 155 -22.22 -12.76 -8.75
N LYS A 156 -22.72 -11.52 -8.53
CA LYS A 156 -23.68 -11.13 -7.47
C LYS A 156 -23.27 -11.59 -6.07
N SER A 157 -21.99 -11.43 -5.73
CA SER A 157 -21.43 -11.74 -4.42
C SER A 157 -21.62 -10.63 -3.39
N ASP A 158 -21.54 -10.97 -2.10
CA ASP A 158 -21.47 -9.99 -1.01
C ASP A 158 -20.07 -9.35 -0.95
N LEU A 159 -19.87 -8.33 -1.77
CA LEU A 159 -18.62 -7.56 -1.83
C LEU A 159 -18.47 -6.57 -0.68
N LEU A 160 -19.53 -6.31 0.09
CA LEU A 160 -19.49 -5.37 1.21
C LEU A 160 -18.73 -5.95 2.39
N ILE A 161 -19.04 -7.21 2.74
CA ILE A 161 -18.30 -7.91 3.80
C ILE A 161 -16.83 -8.05 3.42
N LEU A 162 -16.53 -8.45 2.18
CA LEU A 162 -15.16 -8.57 1.71
C LEU A 162 -14.44 -7.21 1.71
N GLY A 163 -15.11 -6.13 1.32
CA GLY A 163 -14.56 -4.77 1.37
C GLY A 163 -14.20 -4.35 2.80
N GLN A 164 -15.05 -4.65 3.78
CA GLN A 164 -14.73 -4.37 5.19
C GLN A 164 -13.52 -5.18 5.67
N MET A 165 -13.45 -6.48 5.35
CA MET A 165 -12.32 -7.33 5.72
C MET A 165 -11.00 -6.82 5.12
N ILE A 166 -11.04 -6.37 3.86
CA ILE A 166 -9.88 -5.77 3.18
C ILE A 166 -9.46 -4.49 3.92
N MET A 167 -10.39 -3.58 4.22
CA MET A 167 -10.06 -2.34 4.94
C MET A 167 -9.44 -2.60 6.31
N ASP A 168 -10.02 -3.51 7.10
CA ASP A 168 -9.50 -3.87 8.43
C ASP A 168 -8.08 -4.46 8.32
N ARG A 169 -7.84 -5.29 7.30
CA ARG A 169 -6.52 -5.88 7.05
C ARG A 169 -5.50 -4.84 6.60
N LYS A 170 -5.90 -3.91 5.72
CA LYS A 170 -5.06 -2.77 5.31
C LYS A 170 -4.64 -1.96 6.52
N GLU A 171 -5.57 -1.61 7.41
CA GLU A 171 -5.27 -0.86 8.64
C GLU A 171 -4.22 -1.58 9.50
N ALA A 172 -4.40 -2.88 9.75
CA ALA A 172 -3.44 -3.68 10.50
C ALA A 172 -2.05 -3.71 9.82
N LEU A 173 -2.00 -3.83 8.49
CA LEU A 173 -0.75 -3.82 7.73
C LEU A 173 -0.06 -2.45 7.77
N TYR A 174 -0.80 -1.34 7.67
CA TYR A 174 -0.23 0.00 7.83
C TYR A 174 0.41 0.18 9.20
N ILE A 175 -0.25 -0.27 10.28
CA ILE A 175 0.31 -0.22 11.64
C ILE A 175 1.60 -1.04 11.71
N GLN A 176 1.55 -2.29 11.24
CA GLN A 176 2.70 -3.19 11.24
C GLN A 176 3.89 -2.64 10.46
N LEU A 177 3.68 -2.08 9.25
CA LEU A 177 4.75 -1.51 8.44
C LEU A 177 5.28 -0.21 9.03
N THR A 178 4.42 0.61 9.63
CA THR A 178 4.84 1.85 10.31
C THR A 178 5.77 1.54 11.48
N GLU A 179 5.48 0.50 12.26
CA GLU A 179 6.34 0.04 13.36
C GLU A 179 7.70 -0.48 12.85
N GLN A 180 7.72 -1.18 11.71
CA GLN A 180 8.96 -1.69 11.10
C GLN A 180 9.83 -0.59 10.47
N LEU A 181 9.20 0.50 9.99
CA LEU A 181 9.88 1.63 9.37
C LEU A 181 10.37 2.68 10.39
N LEU A 182 10.07 2.51 11.69
CA LEU A 182 10.59 3.36 12.75
C LEU A 182 12.11 3.15 12.88
N PRO A 183 12.95 4.20 12.93
CA PRO A 183 14.34 4.01 13.31
C PRO A 183 14.42 3.31 14.68
N PRO A 184 15.40 2.42 14.91
CA PRO A 184 15.55 1.79 16.21
C PRO A 184 15.60 2.87 17.30
N PRO A 185 15.01 2.64 18.48
CA PRO A 185 15.08 3.62 19.57
C PRO A 185 16.54 3.98 19.80
N PRO A 186 16.86 5.27 20.05
CA PRO A 186 18.23 5.68 20.29
C PRO A 186 18.81 4.75 21.37
N ALA A 187 19.96 4.14 21.06
CA ALA A 187 20.63 3.24 21.99
C ALA A 187 20.67 3.94 23.35
N ALA A 188 20.02 3.33 24.35
CA ALA A 188 19.94 3.90 25.69
C ALA A 188 21.35 4.37 26.06
N ALA A 189 21.49 5.67 26.32
CA ALA A 189 22.77 6.28 26.63
C ALA A 189 23.46 5.38 27.65
N ARG A 190 24.59 4.78 27.26
CA ARG A 190 25.39 3.98 28.19
C ARG A 190 25.61 4.89 29.39
N PRO A 191 25.29 4.45 30.62
CA PRO A 191 25.57 5.28 31.78
C PRO A 191 27.06 5.59 31.73
N ASP A 192 27.40 6.87 31.68
CA ASP A 192 28.76 7.35 31.75
C ASP A 192 29.39 6.66 32.94
N THR A 193 30.27 5.68 32.68
CA THR A 193 31.10 5.09 33.72
C THR A 193 32.08 6.19 34.10
N ALA A 194 31.65 7.02 35.05
CA ALA A 194 32.47 8.03 35.68
C ALA A 194 33.80 7.37 36.09
N SER A 195 34.87 7.92 35.52
CA SER A 195 36.24 7.64 35.90
C SER A 195 36.40 7.74 37.41
N ALA A 196 36.43 6.59 38.09
CA ALA A 196 36.94 6.50 39.45
C ALA A 196 38.45 6.78 39.38
N GLY A 197 38.80 8.05 39.63
CA GLY A 197 40.17 8.47 39.84
C GLY A 197 40.75 7.70 41.02
N ALA A 198 41.72 6.83 40.71
CA ALA A 198 42.51 6.13 41.70
C ALA A 198 43.34 7.15 42.49
N GLY A 199 43.06 7.28 43.79
CA GLY A 199 44.00 7.81 44.75
C GLY A 199 45.19 6.87 44.93
N ARG A 200 46.40 7.44 44.91
CA ARG A 200 47.73 6.94 45.35
C ARG A 200 48.73 7.96 44.79
N GLN A 201 49.63 8.63 45.52
CA GLN A 201 50.18 8.52 46.87
C GLN A 201 50.44 9.93 47.40
#